data_AF-A0A948Q726-F1
#
_entry.id   AF-A0A948Q726-F1
#
_cell.length_a   1.000
_cell.length_b   1.000
_cell.length_c   1.000
_cell.angle_alpha   90.00
_cell.angle_beta   90.00
_cell.angle_gamma   90.00
#
_symmetry.space_group_name_H-M   'P 1'
#
loop_
_entity.id
_entity.type
_entity.pdbx_description
1 polymer ?
#
loop_
_entity_poly.entity_id
_entity_poly.type
_entity_poly.pdbx_seq_one_letter_code
_entity_poly.pdbx_strand_id
1 'polypeptide(L)' 'MSDVPFYLTQSGRRFIEVTMPELVRQLTRLNDLLALRVELLENQAPNPTGCCGCRDAGKQV' A
#
# COMPACT_ATOMS: atom_id res chain seq x y z
N MET A 1 30.57 -24.35 4.06
CA MET A 1 29.13 -24.09 3.78
C MET A 1 28.68 -25.21 2.86
N SER A 2 27.52 -25.84 3.07
CA SER A 2 27.13 -27.02 2.29
C SER A 2 27.06 -26.70 0.80
N ASP A 3 27.76 -27.47 -0.04
CA ASP A 3 27.78 -27.28 -1.50
C ASP A 3 26.43 -27.61 -2.18
N VAL A 4 25.45 -28.09 -1.42
CA VAL A 4 24.11 -28.41 -1.93
C VAL A 4 23.24 -27.14 -1.91
N PRO A 5 22.73 -26.69 -3.07
CA PRO A 5 21.79 -25.59 -3.14
C PRO A 5 20.55 -25.83 -2.26
N PHE A 6 20.13 -24.81 -1.51
CA PHE A 6 19.04 -24.90 -0.53
C PHE A 6 17.75 -25.48 -1.12
N TYR A 7 17.36 -25.09 -2.33
CA TYR A 7 16.15 -25.58 -3.02
C TYR A 7 16.18 -27.09 -3.34
N LEU A 8 17.36 -27.72 -3.36
CA LEU A 8 17.51 -29.17 -3.55
C LEU A 8 17.39 -29.95 -2.24
N THR A 9 17.47 -29.27 -1.09
CA THR A 9 17.26 -29.91 0.21
C THR A 9 15.77 -30.20 0.42
N GLN A 10 15.46 -31.24 1.20
CA GLN A 10 14.07 -31.56 1.57
C GLN A 10 13.38 -30.36 2.23
N SER A 11 14.12 -29.64 3.08
CA SER A 11 13.68 -28.43 3.76
C SER A 11 13.36 -27.31 2.76
N GLY A 12 14.23 -27.08 1.77
CA GLY A 12 14.04 -26.04 0.77
C GLY A 12 12.89 -26.33 -0.20
N ARG A 13 12.69 -27.59 -0.60
CA ARG A 13 11.49 -27.98 -1.39
C ARG A 13 10.21 -27.64 -0.63
N ARG A 14 10.11 -28.06 0.63
CA ARG A 14 8.94 -27.77 1.47
C ARG A 14 8.73 -26.27 1.70
N PHE A 15 9.81 -25.51 1.83
CA PHE A 15 9.73 -24.06 1.94
C PHE A 15 9.16 -23.42 0.67
N ILE A 16 9.61 -23.85 -0.51
CA ILE A 16 9.11 -23.34 -1.79
C ILE A 16 7.66 -23.78 -2.05
N GLU A 17 7.30 -25.01 -1.69
CA GLU A 17 5.96 -25.56 -1.97
C GLU A 17 4.90 -25.04 -1.00
N VAL A 18 5.26 -24.78 0.26
CA VAL A 18 4.30 -24.48 1.33
C VAL A 18 4.45 -23.06 1.87
N THR A 19 5.67 -22.65 2.21
CA THR A 19 5.90 -21.36 2.88
C THR A 19 5.91 -20.19 1.90
N MET A 20 6.53 -20.34 0.73
CA MET A 20 6.60 -19.28 -0.29
C MET A 20 5.23 -18.79 -0.77
N PRO A 21 4.25 -19.66 -1.10
CA PRO A 21 2.93 -19.20 -1.51
C PRO A 21 2.22 -18.40 -0.42
N GLU A 22 2.40 -18.80 0.84
CA GLU A 22 1.81 -18.09 1.97
C GLU A 22 2.45 -16.72 2.19
N LEU A 23 3.77 -16.62 2.06
CA LEU A 23 4.48 -15.33 2.08
C LEU A 23 4.00 -14.41 0.95
N VAL A 24 3.84 -14.93 -0.27
CA VAL A 24 3.33 -14.15 -1.40
C VAL A 24 1.92 -13.64 -1.10
N ARG A 25 1.01 -14.49 -0.57
CA ARG A 25 -0.34 -14.06 -0.18
C ARG A 25 -0.32 -12.94 0.87
N GLN A 26 0.53 -13.06 1.88
CA GLN A 26 0.64 -12.04 2.93
C GLN A 26 1.19 -10.72 2.38
N LEU A 27 2.18 -10.79 1.50
CA LEU A 27 2.73 -9.61 0.82
C LEU A 27 1.71 -8.94 -0.09
N THR A 28 0.96 -9.71 -0.88
CA THR A 28 -0.13 -9.18 -1.71
C THR A 28 -1.18 -8.49 -0.85
N ARG A 29 -1.65 -9.15 0.22
CA ARG A 29 -2.61 -8.56 1.16
C ARG A 29 -2.11 -7.26 1.77
N LEU A 30 -0.83 -7.22 2.16
CA LEU A 30 -0.24 -6.00 2.71
C LEU A 30 -0.18 -4.90 1.66
N ASN A 31 0.17 -5.23 0.41
CA ASN A 31 0.17 -4.27 -0.69
C ASN A 31 -1.24 -3.69 -0.95
N ASP A 32 -2.27 -4.53 -0.94
CA ASP A 32 -3.66 -4.09 -1.12
C ASP A 32 -4.09 -3.12 0.01
N LEU A 33 -3.71 -3.42 1.25
CA LEU A 33 -3.99 -2.53 2.39
C LEU A 33 -3.26 -1.19 2.28
N LEU A 34 -2.02 -1.20 1.77
CA LEU A 34 -1.28 0.03 1.52
C LEU A 34 -1.91 0.84 0.38
N ALA A 35 -2.33 0.20 -0.70
CA ALA A 35 -3.03 0.85 -1.81
C ALA A 35 -4.31 1.54 -1.31
N LEU A 36 -5.15 0.83 -0.55
CA LEU A 36 -6.35 1.41 0.08
C LEU A 36 -6.00 2.60 0.98
N ARG A 37 -4.89 2.51 1.73
CA ARG A 37 -4.48 3.60 2.61
C ARG A 37 -4.01 4.83 1.83
N VAL A 38 -3.29 4.63 0.73
CA VAL A 38 -2.86 5.70 -0.18
C VAL A 38 -4.08 6.38 -0.80
N GLU A 39 -5.04 5.61 -1.33
CA GLU A 39 -6.28 6.16 -1.89
C GLU A 39 -7.06 6.99 -0.86
N LEU A 40 -7.15 6.54 0.39
CA LEU A 40 -7.80 7.32 1.44
C LEU A 40 -7.06 8.63 1.73
N LEU A 41 -5.73 8.64 1.70
CA LEU A 41 -4.94 9.85 1.92
C LEU A 41 -5.07 10.84 0.75
N GLU A 42 -5.08 10.34 -0.48
CA GLU A 42 -5.32 11.16 -1.67
C GLU A 42 -6.70 11.82 -1.64
N ASN A 43 -7.73 11.06 -1.23
CA ASN A 43 -9.09 11.59 -1.07
C ASN A 43 -9.25 12.50 0.16
N GLN A 44 -8.36 12.40 1.14
CA GLN A 44 -8.30 13.30 2.31
C GLN A 44 -7.46 14.55 2.08
N ALA A 45 -6.77 14.68 0.95
CA ALA A 45 -6.11 15.92 0.59
C ALA A 45 -7.18 17.03 0.56
N PRO A 46 -7.10 18.04 1.44
CA PRO A 46 -8.04 19.15 1.39
C PRO A 46 -7.82 19.84 0.06
N ASN A 47 -8.84 19.85 -0.78
CA ASN A 47 -8.84 20.61 -2.03
C ASN A 47 -8.52 22.07 -1.66
N PRO A 48 -7.35 22.66 -2.00
CA PRO A 48 -7.04 24.02 -1.60
C PRO A 48 -7.83 25.06 -2.40
N THR A 49 -8.78 24.64 -3.24
CA THR A 49 -9.69 25.52 -3.97
C THR A 49 -11.10 25.53 -3.37
N GLY A 50 -11.14 25.79 -2.06
CA GLY A 50 -12.21 26.59 -1.48
C GLY A 50 -11.86 28.08 -1.59
N CYS A 51 -11.61 28.58 -2.81
CA CYS A 51 -11.82 29.99 -3.08
C CYS A 51 -13.31 30.25 -2.85
N CYS A 52 -13.69 30.54 -1.61
CA CYS A 52 -14.87 31.32 -1.31
C CYS A 52 -14.57 32.75 -1.78
N GLY A 53 -14.58 32.91 -3.10
CA GLY A 53 -14.61 34.21 -3.72
C GLY A 53 -15.99 34.83 -3.50
N CYS A 54 -15.96 36.08 -3.03
CA CYS A 54 -16.92 37.11 -3.39
C CYS A 54 -18.34 36.95 -2.84
N ARG A 55 -18.53 37.15 -1.53
CA ARG A 55 -19.81 37.64 -1.01
C ARG A 55 -19.52 38.68 0.08
N ASP A 56 -19.95 39.91 -0.17
CA ASP A 56 -20.06 41.02 0.81
C ASP A 56 -18.80 41.84 1.13
N ALA A 57 -18.32 42.62 0.16
CA ALA A 57 -17.66 43.91 0.45
C ALA A 57 -18.21 45.00 -0.47
N GLY A 58 -19.54 45.09 -0.54
CA GLY A 58 -20.29 46.12 -1.24
C GLY A 58 -21.15 46.94 -0.30
N LYS A 59 -20.57 47.51 0.76
CA LYS A 59 -21.13 48.66 1.49
C LYS A 59 -20.16 49.15 2.56
N GLN A 60 -19.56 50.31 2.37
CA GLN A 60 -19.44 51.28 3.45
C GLN A 60 -19.37 52.68 2.84
N VAL A 61 -20.37 53.46 3.25
CA VAL A 61 -20.57 54.91 3.05
C VAL A 61 -19.53 55.66 3.87
#